data_AF-A0A0G1FZB3-F1
#
_entry.id   AF-A0A0G1FZB3-F1
#
_cell.length_a   1.000
_cell.length_b   1.000
_cell.length_c   1.000
_cell.angle_alpha   90.00
_cell.angle_beta   90.00
_cell.angle_gamma   90.00
#
_symmetry.space_group_name_H-M   'P 1'
#
loop_
_entity.id
_entity.type
_entity.pdbx_description
1 polymer ?
#
loop_
_entity_poly.entity_id
_entity_poly.type
_entity_poly.pdbx_seq_one_letter_code
_entity_poly.pdbx_strand_id
1 'polypeptide(L)'
;MKRLSNIILIILVGGLIVLAGVRLVALLNNVPEAVARVRDKEEIVRPSRLDVVVVVDGTCQTCTSPKPFLDALQKQQVVFSSIIQIDGTTEDGKHYISSHKLESFPAVIVSGETSRGTELEQFLAQTSVPGDGTFIYSVPAPYHEVVSDKVRGLFRTTYITPVDCSSCYDVTNNAIALQNLGVNVTEDKVLTAESPEAKELIQEYKISYLPTVIIVGDLEVYPAFQNVWPQVGSTEQGGTYVLRDGVKLMGTYYDLQLNQAVTPKPNPSS
;
A
#
# COMPACT_ATOMS: atom_id res chain seq x y z
N MET A 1 80.13 -5.58 -41.66
CA MET A 1 78.83 -6.12 -41.19
C MET A 1 78.50 -5.79 -39.73
N LYS A 2 79.40 -5.96 -38.74
CA LYS A 2 79.08 -5.69 -37.30
C LYS A 2 78.64 -4.24 -36.96
N ARG A 3 79.22 -3.21 -37.60
CA ARG A 3 78.85 -1.80 -37.32
C ARG A 3 77.46 -1.40 -37.84
N LEU A 4 77.02 -1.97 -38.95
CA LEU A 4 75.68 -1.71 -39.50
C LEU A 4 74.58 -2.35 -38.62
N SER A 5 74.87 -3.53 -38.06
CA SER A 5 73.98 -4.24 -37.13
C SER A 5 73.71 -3.44 -35.85
N ASN A 6 74.73 -2.82 -35.25
CA ASN A 6 74.58 -2.05 -34.02
C ASN A 6 73.77 -0.76 -34.22
N ILE A 7 73.87 -0.10 -35.38
CA ILE A 7 73.10 1.11 -35.69
C ILE A 7 71.61 0.76 -35.86
N ILE A 8 71.30 -0.34 -36.56
CA ILE A 8 69.91 -0.82 -36.70
C ILE A 8 69.31 -1.18 -35.34
N LEU A 9 70.08 -1.82 -34.46
CA LEU A 9 69.65 -2.15 -33.11
C LEU A 9 69.33 -0.91 -32.27
N ILE A 10 70.16 0.14 -32.33
CA ILE A 10 69.93 1.39 -31.59
C ILE A 10 68.67 2.11 -32.08
N ILE A 11 68.42 2.13 -33.40
CA ILE A 11 67.21 2.75 -33.98
C ILE A 11 65.96 1.97 -33.55
N LEU A 12 66.01 0.64 -33.56
CA LEU A 12 64.88 -0.19 -33.12
C LEU A 12 64.58 -0.01 -31.63
N VAL A 13 65.61 0.02 -30.78
CA VAL A 13 65.46 0.24 -29.33
C VAL A 13 64.96 1.66 -29.04
N GLY A 14 65.52 2.67 -29.71
CA GLY A 14 65.07 4.06 -29.59
C GLY A 14 63.62 4.25 -30.03
N GLY A 15 63.22 3.62 -31.15
CA GLY A 15 61.84 3.64 -31.63
C GLY A 15 60.87 2.98 -30.65
N LEU A 16 61.24 1.85 -30.04
CA LEU A 16 60.44 1.18 -29.01
C LEU A 16 60.26 2.02 -27.76
N ILE A 17 61.31 2.73 -27.30
CA ILE A 17 61.23 3.61 -26.13
C ILE A 17 60.30 4.79 -26.40
N VAL A 18 60.39 5.40 -27.59
CA VAL A 18 59.48 6.50 -27.97
C VAL A 18 58.04 6.02 -28.06
N LEU A 19 57.78 4.86 -28.68
CA LEU A 19 56.44 4.27 -28.77
C LEU A 19 55.86 3.93 -27.39
N ALA A 20 56.69 3.40 -26.48
CA ALA A 20 56.31 3.14 -25.11
C ALA A 20 56.00 4.43 -24.35
N GLY A 21 56.81 5.48 -24.54
CA GLY A 21 56.60 6.80 -23.94
C GLY A 21 55.30 7.47 -24.41
N VAL A 22 55.01 7.43 -25.71
CA VAL A 22 53.76 7.98 -26.27
C VAL A 22 52.54 7.24 -25.73
N ARG A 23 52.61 5.90 -25.62
CA ARG A 23 51.52 5.11 -25.01
C ARG A 23 51.32 5.45 -23.53
N LEU A 24 52.40 5.63 -22.78
CA LEU A 24 52.33 6.01 -21.36
C LEU A 24 51.71 7.40 -21.17
N VAL A 25 52.11 8.39 -21.97
CA VAL A 25 51.53 9.74 -21.94
C VAL A 25 50.06 9.73 -22.33
N ALA A 26 49.68 8.99 -23.39
CA ALA A 26 48.29 8.83 -23.78
C ALA A 26 47.44 8.15 -22.70
N LEU A 27 48.00 7.16 -22.00
CA LEU A 27 47.35 6.52 -20.84
C LEU A 27 47.14 7.54 -19.72
N LEU A 28 48.18 8.29 -19.32
CA LEU A 28 48.11 9.29 -18.26
C LEU A 28 47.10 10.40 -18.56
N ASN A 29 46.97 10.82 -19.82
CA ASN A 29 46.00 11.84 -20.23
C ASN A 29 44.55 11.35 -20.20
N ASN A 30 44.30 10.04 -20.31
CA ASN A 30 42.95 9.46 -20.27
C ASN A 30 42.49 9.02 -18.86
N VAL A 31 43.40 8.99 -17.87
CA VAL A 31 43.06 8.65 -16.47
C VAL A 31 42.00 9.56 -15.88
N PRO A 32 42.05 10.91 -16.03
CA PRO A 32 41.04 11.80 -15.44
C PRO A 32 39.61 11.52 -15.93
N GLU A 33 39.43 11.23 -17.23
CA GLU A 33 38.12 10.87 -17.78
C GLU A 33 37.63 9.51 -17.27
N ALA A 34 38.52 8.52 -17.18
CA ALA A 34 38.17 7.21 -16.65
C ALA A 34 37.77 7.29 -15.17
N VAL A 35 38.49 8.08 -14.37
CA VAL A 35 38.18 8.33 -12.96
C VAL A 35 36.86 9.09 -12.80
N ALA A 36 36.61 10.13 -13.61
CA ALA A 36 35.34 10.84 -13.61
C ALA A 36 34.17 9.91 -13.95
N ARG A 37 34.28 9.08 -14.98
CA ARG A 37 33.24 8.09 -15.35
C ARG A 37 32.99 7.04 -14.28
N VAL A 38 34.01 6.64 -13.52
CA VAL A 38 33.83 5.72 -12.37
C VAL A 38 33.15 6.45 -11.22
N ARG A 39 33.57 7.67 -10.89
CA ARG A 39 32.96 8.49 -9.83
C ARG A 39 31.51 8.82 -10.12
N ASP A 40 31.19 9.19 -11.36
CA ASP A 40 29.82 9.47 -11.80
C ASP A 40 28.96 8.20 -11.72
N LYS A 41 29.51 7.04 -12.05
CA LYS A 41 28.82 5.74 -11.89
C LYS A 41 28.63 5.36 -10.42
N GLU A 42 29.62 5.59 -9.56
CA GLU A 42 29.53 5.35 -8.11
C GLU A 42 28.52 6.29 -7.45
N GLU A 43 28.48 7.56 -7.88
CA GLU A 43 27.52 8.55 -7.39
C GLU A 43 26.10 8.28 -7.93
N ILE A 44 25.93 7.64 -9.09
CA ILE A 44 24.61 7.17 -9.57
C ILE A 44 24.10 5.95 -8.78
N VAL A 45 25.00 5.13 -8.22
CA VAL A 45 24.64 3.83 -7.60
C VAL A 45 24.45 3.93 -6.08
N ARG A 46 24.90 5.01 -5.41
CA ARG A 46 24.71 5.13 -3.94
C ARG A 46 23.24 5.38 -3.59
N PRO A 47 22.67 4.68 -2.58
CA PRO A 47 21.30 4.86 -2.13
C PRO A 47 20.94 6.31 -1.80
N SER A 48 19.67 6.67 -2.00
CA SER A 48 19.15 7.99 -1.61
C SER A 48 18.98 8.07 -0.10
N ARG A 49 19.44 9.17 0.50
CA ARG A 49 19.35 9.41 1.94
C ARG A 49 18.07 10.16 2.27
N LEU A 50 17.19 9.51 3.04
CA LEU A 50 15.90 10.07 3.42
C LEU A 50 15.78 10.28 4.92
N ASP A 51 15.09 11.33 5.31
CA ASP A 51 14.62 11.55 6.68
C ASP A 51 13.13 11.27 6.72
N VAL A 52 12.69 10.52 7.74
CA VAL A 52 11.31 10.06 7.86
C VAL A 52 10.75 10.48 9.20
N VAL A 53 9.59 11.12 9.18
CA VAL A 53 8.78 11.37 10.37
C VAL A 53 7.48 10.62 10.26
N VAL A 54 7.17 9.82 11.27
CA VAL A 54 5.94 9.05 11.37
C VAL A 54 5.09 9.67 12.47
N VAL A 55 3.99 10.30 12.08
CA VAL A 55 2.98 10.77 13.04
C VAL A 55 2.04 9.60 13.30
N VAL A 56 1.85 9.22 14.56
CA VAL A 56 0.96 8.13 14.97
C VAL A 56 0.00 8.61 16.05
N ASP A 57 -1.08 7.87 16.26
CA ASP A 57 -1.89 8.00 17.46
C ASP A 57 -1.43 6.93 18.46
N GLY A 58 -0.75 7.34 19.53
CA GLY A 58 -0.24 6.42 20.55
C GLY A 58 -1.35 5.70 21.33
N THR A 59 -2.59 6.17 21.22
CA THR A 59 -3.76 5.61 21.90
C THR A 59 -4.62 4.73 20.98
N CYS A 60 -4.44 4.82 19.66
CA CYS A 60 -5.23 4.08 18.69
C CYS A 60 -4.67 2.67 18.44
N GLN A 61 -5.27 1.66 19.07
CA GLN A 61 -4.88 0.26 18.90
C GLN A 61 -5.36 -0.35 17.57
N THR A 62 -6.35 0.27 16.93
CA THR A 62 -7.00 -0.23 15.71
C THR A 62 -6.56 0.50 14.44
N CYS A 63 -5.75 1.55 14.56
CA CYS A 63 -5.29 2.32 13.41
C CYS A 63 -4.31 1.51 12.55
N THR A 64 -4.39 1.71 11.23
CA THR A 64 -3.52 1.03 10.26
C THR A 64 -2.05 1.36 10.51
N SER A 65 -1.21 0.33 10.47
CA SER A 65 0.24 0.53 10.63
C SER A 65 0.85 1.20 9.41
N PRO A 66 1.74 2.20 9.57
CA PRO A 66 2.52 2.77 8.46
C PRO A 66 3.62 1.84 7.94
N LYS A 67 3.91 0.72 8.64
CA LYS A 67 5.02 -0.18 8.32
C LYS A 67 5.02 -0.70 6.86
N PRO A 68 3.90 -1.14 6.26
CA PRO A 68 3.92 -1.61 4.87
C PRO A 68 4.42 -0.55 3.88
N PHE A 69 4.08 0.72 4.11
CA PHE A 69 4.60 1.83 3.31
C PHE A 69 6.09 2.03 3.54
N LEU A 70 6.56 2.03 4.79
CA LEU A 70 7.99 2.15 5.11
C LEU A 70 8.82 1.02 4.48
N ASP A 71 8.32 -0.21 4.53
CA ASP A 71 8.95 -1.38 3.92
C ASP A 71 8.97 -1.27 2.38
N ALA A 72 7.92 -0.70 1.77
CA ALA A 72 7.87 -0.43 0.33
C ALA A 72 8.81 0.70 -0.10
N LEU A 73 8.91 1.76 0.71
CA LEU A 73 9.83 2.87 0.50
C LEU A 73 11.28 2.40 0.61
N GLN A 74 11.62 1.56 1.59
CA GLN A 74 12.97 1.01 1.75
C GLN A 74 13.44 0.21 0.52
N LYS A 75 12.52 -0.40 -0.23
CA LYS A 75 12.82 -1.12 -1.48
C LYS A 75 13.20 -0.20 -2.64
N GLN A 76 12.99 1.11 -2.54
CA GLN A 76 13.31 2.10 -3.58
C GLN A 76 14.79 2.53 -3.57
N GLN A 77 15.70 1.60 -3.20
CA GLN A 77 17.14 1.87 -3.07
C GLN A 77 17.46 3.08 -2.17
N VAL A 78 16.78 3.17 -1.03
CA VAL A 78 16.96 4.26 -0.06
C VAL A 78 17.58 3.78 1.25
N VAL A 79 18.22 4.70 1.96
CA VAL A 79 18.64 4.51 3.35
C VAL A 79 18.00 5.60 4.19
N PHE A 80 17.31 5.20 5.25
CA PHE A 80 16.77 6.14 6.23
C PHE A 80 17.93 6.69 7.09
N SER A 81 18.23 7.97 6.92
CA SER A 81 19.18 8.70 7.76
C SER A 81 18.63 8.91 9.16
N SER A 82 17.30 9.08 9.26
CA SER A 82 16.58 9.13 10.51
C SER A 82 15.15 8.60 10.34
N ILE A 83 14.60 8.00 11.40
CA ILE A 83 13.18 7.73 11.53
C ILE A 83 12.76 8.25 12.91
N ILE A 84 11.89 9.26 12.93
CA ILE A 84 11.35 9.84 14.15
C ILE A 84 9.87 9.49 14.22
N GLN A 85 9.42 9.01 15.37
CA GLN A 85 8.00 8.79 15.63
C GLN A 85 7.49 9.87 16.57
N ILE A 86 6.37 10.49 16.21
CA ILE A 86 5.72 11.55 16.98
C ILE A 86 4.29 11.12 17.27
N ASP A 87 3.86 11.24 18.52
CA ASP A 87 2.47 11.03 18.90
C ASP A 87 1.65 12.29 18.59
N GLY A 88 0.76 12.20 17.60
CA GLY A 88 -0.11 13.28 17.14
C GLY A 88 -1.08 13.80 18.20
N THR A 89 -1.29 13.06 19.29
CA THR A 89 -2.17 13.47 20.39
C THR A 89 -1.50 14.44 21.38
N THR A 90 -0.16 14.53 21.35
CA THR A 90 0.65 15.43 22.20
C THR A 90 0.68 16.86 21.67
N GLU A 91 1.09 17.84 22.49
CA GLU A 91 1.22 19.24 22.02
C GLU A 91 2.20 19.38 20.86
N ASP A 92 3.37 18.73 20.95
CA ASP A 92 4.38 18.72 19.88
C ASP A 92 3.82 18.06 18.60
N GLY A 93 3.09 16.95 18.75
CA GLY A 93 2.41 16.28 17.64
C GLY A 93 1.36 17.15 16.95
N LYS A 94 0.53 17.85 17.72
CA LYS A 94 -0.48 18.78 17.19
C LYS A 94 0.15 19.96 16.45
N HIS A 95 1.28 20.46 16.94
CA HIS A 95 2.06 21.48 16.22
C HIS A 95 2.59 20.92 14.88
N TYR A 96 3.07 19.68 14.89
CA TYR A 96 3.57 19.01 13.69
C TYR A 96 2.47 18.76 12.64
N ILE A 97 1.30 18.28 13.08
CA ILE A 97 0.08 18.13 12.26
C ILE A 97 -0.30 19.46 11.60
N SER A 98 -0.33 20.54 12.40
CA SER A 98 -0.74 21.86 11.91
C SER A 98 0.25 22.44 10.90
N SER A 99 1.56 22.30 11.14
CA SER A 99 2.61 22.83 10.25
C SER A 99 2.63 22.12 8.89
N HIS A 100 2.35 20.81 8.87
CA HIS A 100 2.31 20.01 7.65
C HIS A 100 0.90 19.87 7.05
N LYS A 101 -0.11 20.51 7.67
CA LYS A 101 -1.52 20.47 7.26
C LYS A 101 -2.05 19.05 7.07
N LEU A 102 -1.73 18.16 8.02
CA LEU A 102 -2.22 16.79 7.98
C LEU A 102 -3.73 16.76 8.27
N GLU A 103 -4.47 16.04 7.43
CA GLU A 103 -5.91 15.83 7.62
C GLU A 103 -6.19 14.60 8.51
N SER A 104 -5.25 13.66 8.56
CA SER A 104 -5.34 12.44 9.35
C SER A 104 -3.97 11.91 9.77
N PHE A 105 -3.96 11.03 10.76
CA PHE A 105 -2.79 10.23 11.13
C PHE A 105 -3.24 8.83 11.59
N PRO A 106 -2.48 7.74 11.37
CA PRO A 106 -1.05 7.76 11.06
C PRO A 106 -0.69 8.37 9.69
N ALA A 107 0.44 9.04 9.64
CA ALA A 107 0.97 9.66 8.41
C ALA A 107 2.49 9.55 8.39
N VAL A 108 3.05 9.41 7.18
CA VAL A 108 4.50 9.36 6.96
C VAL A 108 4.92 10.56 6.15
N ILE A 109 5.83 11.36 6.70
CA ILE A 109 6.42 12.52 6.05
C ILE A 109 7.85 12.17 5.68
N VAL A 110 8.19 12.33 4.40
CA VAL A 110 9.48 11.96 3.82
C VAL A 110 10.17 13.20 3.28
N SER A 111 11.43 13.40 3.65
CA SER A 111 12.29 14.49 3.18
C SER A 111 13.71 14.00 2.87
N GLY A 112 14.58 14.91 2.40
CA GLY A 112 15.98 14.59 2.06
C GLY A 112 16.19 14.46 0.54
N GLU A 113 16.94 13.45 0.10
CA GLU A 113 17.24 13.20 -1.32
C GLU A 113 16.04 12.54 -2.06
N THR A 114 14.84 13.14 -2.02
CA THR A 114 13.59 12.58 -2.57
C THR A 114 13.49 12.63 -4.09
N SER A 115 14.20 13.56 -4.75
CA SER A 115 14.23 13.71 -6.21
C SER A 115 15.40 12.96 -6.88
N ARG A 116 16.01 12.02 -6.17
CA ARG A 116 17.24 11.35 -6.61
C ARG A 116 16.90 9.98 -7.17
N GLY A 117 16.85 9.93 -8.50
CA GLY A 117 16.53 8.72 -9.27
C GLY A 117 15.05 8.66 -9.63
N THR A 118 14.77 8.26 -10.86
CA THR A 118 13.42 8.28 -11.45
C THR A 118 12.46 7.34 -10.70
N GLU A 119 12.93 6.20 -10.21
CA GLU A 119 12.08 5.20 -9.52
C GLU A 119 11.54 5.74 -8.19
N LEU A 120 12.40 6.32 -7.35
CA LEU A 120 12.00 6.90 -6.06
C LEU A 120 11.03 8.08 -6.25
N GLU A 121 11.35 8.98 -7.19
CA GLU A 121 10.50 10.13 -7.49
C GLU A 121 9.11 9.68 -7.96
N GLN A 122 9.05 8.70 -8.87
CA GLN A 122 7.79 8.13 -9.33
C GLN A 122 7.02 7.43 -8.22
N PHE A 123 7.70 6.67 -7.35
CA PHE A 123 7.07 6.01 -6.21
C PHE A 123 6.41 7.03 -5.27
N LEU A 124 7.14 8.08 -4.90
CA LEU A 124 6.63 9.13 -4.02
C LEU A 124 5.49 9.91 -4.67
N ALA A 125 5.60 10.23 -5.97
CA ALA A 125 4.54 10.93 -6.70
C ALA A 125 3.24 10.11 -6.84
N GLN A 126 3.34 8.78 -6.91
CA GLN A 126 2.17 7.89 -7.00
C GLN A 126 1.49 7.63 -5.66
N THR A 127 2.26 7.66 -4.57
CA THR A 127 1.77 7.21 -3.26
C THR A 127 1.48 8.37 -2.32
N SER A 128 2.13 9.52 -2.51
CA SER A 128 2.19 10.60 -1.54
C SER A 128 1.80 11.93 -2.18
N VAL A 129 1.38 12.89 -1.34
CA VAL A 129 1.11 14.27 -1.76
C VAL A 129 2.37 15.11 -1.52
N PRO A 130 2.84 15.89 -2.50
CA PRO A 130 3.97 16.79 -2.28
C PRO A 130 3.59 17.94 -1.34
N GLY A 131 4.47 18.24 -0.39
CA GLY A 131 4.42 19.38 0.52
C GLY A 131 5.61 20.32 0.32
N ASP A 132 5.87 21.19 1.30
CA ASP A 132 7.01 22.13 1.26
C ASP A 132 8.34 21.38 1.48
N GLY A 133 8.95 20.92 0.38
CA GLY A 133 10.19 20.14 0.40
C GLY A 133 10.04 18.72 0.95
N THR A 134 8.80 18.25 1.12
CA THR A 134 8.47 16.92 1.68
C THR A 134 7.45 16.17 0.83
N PHE A 135 7.31 14.88 1.07
CA PHE A 135 6.20 14.06 0.56
C PHE A 135 5.43 13.49 1.75
N ILE A 136 4.10 13.59 1.69
CA ILE A 136 3.19 13.19 2.77
C ILE A 136 2.37 12.00 2.30
N TYR A 137 2.56 10.87 2.96
CA TYR A 137 1.74 9.68 2.79
C TYR A 137 0.74 9.58 3.94
N SER A 138 -0.56 9.74 3.63
CA SER A 138 -1.64 9.49 4.57
C SER A 138 -1.94 7.99 4.62
N VAL A 139 -1.88 7.39 5.81
CA VAL A 139 -2.15 5.96 5.95
C VAL A 139 -3.65 5.71 5.77
N PRO A 140 -4.08 4.73 4.94
CA PRO A 140 -5.48 4.39 4.76
C PRO A 140 -6.19 3.94 6.05
N ALA A 141 -7.51 4.04 6.06
CA ALA A 141 -8.35 3.75 7.22
C ALA A 141 -8.17 2.30 7.74
N PRO A 142 -8.22 2.06 9.07
CA PRO A 142 -8.59 3.03 10.10
C PRO A 142 -7.49 4.07 10.43
N TYR A 143 -7.89 5.32 10.62
CA TYR A 143 -7.01 6.44 10.97
C TYR A 143 -7.72 7.43 11.89
N HIS A 144 -6.97 8.21 12.65
CA HIS A 144 -7.46 9.37 13.39
C HIS A 144 -7.65 10.56 12.43
N GLU A 145 -8.86 11.08 12.32
CA GLU A 145 -9.19 12.28 11.53
C GLU A 145 -9.04 13.55 12.38
N VAL A 146 -8.19 14.47 11.94
CA VAL A 146 -7.81 15.66 12.70
C VAL A 146 -9.00 16.59 12.94
N VAL A 147 -9.87 16.75 11.95
CA VAL A 147 -11.01 17.69 12.02
C VAL A 147 -12.07 17.22 13.00
N SER A 148 -12.35 15.92 13.04
CA SER A 148 -13.42 15.36 13.88
C SER A 148 -12.93 14.81 15.22
N ASP A 149 -11.60 14.70 15.40
CA ASP A 149 -10.95 14.10 16.58
C ASP A 149 -11.45 12.67 16.85
N LYS A 150 -11.67 11.90 15.77
CA LYS A 150 -12.22 10.53 15.82
C LYS A 150 -11.40 9.58 14.98
N VAL A 151 -11.35 8.32 15.43
CA VAL A 151 -10.89 7.22 14.59
C VAL A 151 -11.97 6.87 13.57
N ARG A 152 -11.64 7.04 12.30
CA ARG A 152 -12.46 6.72 11.14
C ARG A 152 -12.15 5.31 10.63
N GLY A 153 -13.08 4.71 9.90
CA GLY A 153 -12.92 3.39 9.29
C GLY A 153 -13.24 2.21 10.18
N LEU A 154 -13.81 2.43 11.37
CA LEU A 154 -14.18 1.33 12.26
C LEU A 154 -15.57 0.79 11.93
N PHE A 155 -15.68 -0.53 11.87
CA PHE A 155 -16.92 -1.24 11.56
C PHE A 155 -16.93 -2.63 12.18
N ARG A 156 -18.12 -3.22 12.22
CA ARG A 156 -18.39 -4.60 12.64
C ARG A 156 -19.18 -5.33 11.57
N THR A 157 -18.91 -6.62 11.40
CA THR A 157 -19.62 -7.48 10.45
C THR A 157 -20.45 -8.53 11.19
N THR A 158 -21.71 -8.69 10.80
CA THR A 158 -22.57 -9.79 11.26
C THR A 158 -22.90 -10.67 10.07
N TYR A 159 -22.49 -11.91 10.14
CA TYR A 159 -22.79 -12.95 9.16
C TYR A 159 -23.99 -13.76 9.63
N ILE A 160 -24.95 -14.00 8.75
CA ILE A 160 -26.10 -14.86 9.04
C ILE A 160 -26.07 -16.05 8.08
N THR A 161 -26.02 -17.26 8.62
CA THR A 161 -25.95 -18.51 7.86
C THR A 161 -27.21 -19.35 8.03
N PRO A 162 -27.64 -20.08 6.98
CA PRO A 162 -28.72 -21.06 7.12
C PRO A 162 -28.24 -22.27 7.93
N VAL A 163 -29.12 -22.87 8.75
CA VAL A 163 -28.78 -24.07 9.55
C VAL A 163 -28.63 -25.31 8.65
N ASP A 164 -29.50 -25.47 7.66
CA ASP A 164 -29.63 -26.70 6.88
C ASP A 164 -29.20 -26.54 5.42
N CYS A 165 -28.08 -25.88 5.16
CA CYS A 165 -27.56 -25.74 3.79
C CYS A 165 -26.05 -25.96 3.71
N SER A 166 -25.62 -27.22 3.62
CA SER A 166 -24.22 -27.60 3.47
C SER A 166 -23.62 -27.25 2.10
N SER A 167 -24.46 -27.03 1.09
CA SER A 167 -24.04 -26.64 -0.26
C SER A 167 -24.00 -25.13 -0.48
N CYS A 168 -24.51 -24.34 0.47
CA CYS A 168 -24.52 -22.89 0.38
C CYS A 168 -23.10 -22.32 0.42
N TYR A 169 -22.94 -21.16 -0.20
CA TYR A 169 -21.71 -20.38 -0.13
C TYR A 169 -21.25 -20.19 1.33
N ASP A 170 -19.96 -20.29 1.59
CA ASP A 170 -19.40 -19.97 2.89
C ASP A 170 -19.21 -18.46 3.00
N VAL A 171 -20.05 -17.84 3.83
CA VAL A 171 -20.11 -16.38 4.05
C VAL A 171 -18.84 -15.81 4.64
N THR A 172 -18.02 -16.63 5.31
CA THR A 172 -16.75 -16.14 5.88
C THR A 172 -15.76 -15.74 4.78
N ASN A 173 -15.94 -16.23 3.55
CA ASN A 173 -15.18 -15.78 2.39
C ASN A 173 -15.45 -14.30 2.02
N ASN A 174 -16.55 -13.70 2.51
CA ASN A 174 -16.76 -12.26 2.36
C ASN A 174 -15.67 -11.45 3.07
N ALA A 175 -15.04 -11.96 4.13
CA ALA A 175 -13.92 -11.28 4.78
C ALA A 175 -12.72 -11.09 3.82
N ILE A 176 -12.44 -12.08 2.97
CA ILE A 176 -11.38 -12.00 1.94
C ILE A 176 -11.76 -10.98 0.87
N ALA A 177 -13.03 -10.98 0.43
CA ALA A 177 -13.52 -10.01 -0.54
C ALA A 177 -13.42 -8.58 -0.01
N LEU A 178 -13.79 -8.35 1.26
CA LEU A 178 -13.66 -7.06 1.93
C LEU A 178 -12.18 -6.65 2.07
N GLN A 179 -11.30 -7.58 2.46
CA GLN A 179 -9.87 -7.32 2.55
C GLN A 179 -9.29 -6.84 1.21
N ASN A 180 -9.69 -7.45 0.09
CA ASN A 180 -9.27 -7.03 -1.25
C ASN A 180 -9.75 -5.62 -1.64
N LEU A 181 -10.77 -5.10 -0.95
CA LEU A 181 -11.27 -3.72 -1.08
C LEU A 181 -10.63 -2.76 -0.07
N GLY A 182 -9.61 -3.22 0.67
CA GLY A 182 -8.94 -2.45 1.73
C GLY A 182 -9.69 -2.45 3.06
N VAL A 183 -10.74 -3.27 3.21
CA VAL A 183 -11.59 -3.33 4.40
C VAL A 183 -11.22 -4.57 5.22
N ASN A 184 -10.34 -4.41 6.20
CA ASN A 184 -9.89 -5.52 7.06
C ASN A 184 -10.89 -5.74 8.21
N VAL A 185 -11.57 -6.89 8.20
CA VAL A 185 -12.53 -7.26 9.25
C VAL A 185 -11.78 -7.60 10.54
N THR A 186 -11.99 -6.81 11.59
CA THR A 186 -11.39 -7.03 12.92
C THR A 186 -12.39 -7.45 13.98
N GLU A 187 -13.68 -7.17 13.75
CA GLU A 187 -14.77 -7.53 14.64
C GLU A 187 -15.89 -8.18 13.82
N ASP A 188 -16.10 -9.47 14.06
CA ASP A 188 -17.14 -10.23 13.42
C ASP A 188 -17.97 -11.10 14.36
N LYS A 189 -19.17 -11.41 13.90
CA LYS A 189 -20.09 -12.31 14.58
C LYS A 189 -20.79 -13.17 13.54
N VAL A 190 -20.86 -14.47 13.81
CA VAL A 190 -21.61 -15.42 12.99
C VAL A 190 -22.84 -15.86 13.76
N LEU A 191 -24.00 -15.71 13.14
CA LEU A 191 -25.30 -16.13 13.67
C LEU A 191 -25.91 -17.19 12.76
N THR A 192 -26.58 -18.17 13.35
CA THR A 192 -27.47 -19.05 12.60
C THR A 192 -28.83 -18.39 12.41
N ALA A 193 -29.46 -18.63 11.27
CA ALA A 193 -30.78 -18.07 10.92
C ALA A 193 -31.88 -18.39 11.95
N GLU A 194 -31.71 -19.46 12.72
CA GLU A 194 -32.67 -19.86 13.76
C GLU A 194 -32.53 -19.09 15.08
N SER A 195 -31.40 -18.39 15.27
CA SER A 195 -31.19 -17.59 16.48
C SER A 195 -32.16 -16.42 16.57
N PRO A 196 -32.63 -16.05 17.79
CA PRO A 196 -33.55 -14.91 17.96
C PRO A 196 -33.03 -13.61 17.33
N GLU A 197 -31.74 -13.31 17.54
CA GLU A 197 -31.09 -12.12 17.00
C GLU A 197 -31.01 -12.13 15.47
N ALA A 198 -30.71 -13.28 14.84
CA ALA A 198 -30.73 -13.36 13.38
C ALA A 198 -32.15 -13.15 12.83
N LYS A 199 -33.18 -13.68 13.49
CA LYS A 199 -34.59 -13.50 13.07
C LYS A 199 -34.99 -12.03 13.12
N GLU A 200 -34.58 -11.31 14.17
CA GLU A 200 -34.80 -9.87 14.28
C GLU A 200 -34.12 -9.12 13.13
N LEU A 201 -32.83 -9.38 12.86
CA LEU A 201 -32.09 -8.74 11.77
C LEU A 201 -32.65 -9.08 10.38
N ILE A 202 -33.03 -10.35 10.14
CA ILE A 202 -33.67 -10.78 8.89
C ILE A 202 -34.96 -10.00 8.65
N GLN A 203 -35.77 -9.83 9.69
CA GLN A 203 -37.02 -9.08 9.61
C GLN A 203 -36.78 -7.57 9.42
N GLU A 204 -35.92 -6.97 10.24
CA GLU A 204 -35.58 -5.55 10.23
C GLU A 204 -35.10 -5.13 8.84
N TYR A 205 -34.11 -5.85 8.31
CA TYR A 205 -33.50 -5.53 7.03
C TYR A 205 -34.24 -6.16 5.84
N LYS A 206 -35.28 -6.97 6.04
CA LYS A 206 -36.02 -7.68 4.97
C LYS A 206 -35.09 -8.55 4.11
N ILE A 207 -34.23 -9.31 4.76
CA ILE A 207 -33.31 -10.22 4.09
C ILE A 207 -34.11 -11.35 3.42
N SER A 208 -33.82 -11.63 2.15
CA SER A 208 -34.50 -12.67 1.37
C SER A 208 -33.63 -13.89 1.08
N TYR A 209 -32.30 -13.74 1.15
CA TYR A 209 -31.33 -14.76 0.78
C TYR A 209 -30.28 -14.95 1.86
N LEU A 210 -29.90 -16.20 2.08
CA LEU A 210 -28.83 -16.59 2.98
C LEU A 210 -27.75 -17.40 2.23
N PRO A 211 -26.49 -17.39 2.69
CA PRO A 211 -26.03 -16.53 3.78
C PRO A 211 -26.03 -15.04 3.38
N THR A 212 -25.98 -14.17 4.38
CA THR A 212 -25.84 -12.72 4.16
C THR A 212 -24.84 -12.11 5.13
N VAL A 213 -24.33 -10.93 4.79
CA VAL A 213 -23.51 -10.10 5.67
C VAL A 213 -24.18 -8.74 5.88
N ILE A 214 -24.20 -8.31 7.13
CA ILE A 214 -24.60 -6.96 7.55
C ILE A 214 -23.36 -6.28 8.10
N ILE A 215 -23.04 -5.09 7.61
CA ILE A 215 -21.88 -4.32 8.04
C ILE A 215 -22.36 -3.00 8.62
N VAL A 216 -21.97 -2.71 9.85
CA VAL A 216 -22.34 -1.48 10.57
C VAL A 216 -21.08 -0.75 10.95
N GLY A 217 -20.98 0.53 10.59
CA GLY A 217 -19.86 1.38 10.96
C GLY A 217 -19.50 2.38 9.89
N ASP A 218 -18.29 2.92 10.01
CA ASP A 218 -17.78 4.00 9.17
C ASP A 218 -17.08 3.44 7.93
N LEU A 219 -17.86 3.00 6.94
CA LEU A 219 -17.31 2.49 5.67
C LEU A 219 -17.23 3.53 4.54
N GLU A 220 -17.67 4.77 4.79
CA GLU A 220 -17.63 5.85 3.79
C GLU A 220 -16.19 6.20 3.39
N VAL A 221 -15.23 5.97 4.28
CA VAL A 221 -13.80 6.23 4.06
C VAL A 221 -13.09 5.17 3.21
N TYR A 222 -13.79 4.16 2.70
CA TYR A 222 -13.24 3.11 1.84
C TYR A 222 -13.78 3.21 0.40
N PRO A 223 -13.10 3.94 -0.51
CA PRO A 223 -13.63 4.21 -1.85
C PRO A 223 -13.88 2.95 -2.69
N ALA A 224 -12.98 1.97 -2.61
CA ALA A 224 -13.14 0.71 -3.34
C ALA A 224 -14.40 -0.05 -2.88
N PHE A 225 -14.67 -0.03 -1.58
CA PHE A 225 -15.90 -0.60 -1.02
C PHE A 225 -17.14 0.16 -1.51
N GLN A 226 -17.14 1.49 -1.45
CA GLN A 226 -18.26 2.33 -1.91
C GLN A 226 -18.60 2.11 -3.40
N ASN A 227 -17.59 1.83 -4.23
CA ASN A 227 -17.79 1.56 -5.66
C ASN A 227 -18.37 0.18 -5.95
N VAL A 228 -18.04 -0.83 -5.12
CA VAL A 228 -18.46 -2.22 -5.33
C VAL A 228 -19.81 -2.51 -4.66
N TRP A 229 -20.06 -1.95 -3.48
CA TRP A 229 -21.21 -2.30 -2.66
C TRP A 229 -22.57 -2.21 -3.37
N PRO A 230 -22.87 -1.14 -4.15
CA PRO A 230 -24.16 -1.01 -4.84
C PRO A 230 -24.47 -2.15 -5.83
N GLN A 231 -23.47 -2.94 -6.22
CA GLN A 231 -23.63 -4.08 -7.14
C GLN A 231 -24.09 -5.36 -6.42
N VAL A 232 -23.88 -5.45 -5.11
CA VAL A 232 -24.09 -6.68 -4.33
C VAL A 232 -25.06 -6.49 -3.17
N GLY A 233 -25.24 -5.26 -2.70
CA GLY A 233 -26.03 -4.93 -1.52
C GLY A 233 -26.74 -3.59 -1.60
N SER A 234 -27.32 -3.19 -0.47
CA SER A 234 -27.91 -1.86 -0.26
C SER A 234 -27.29 -1.19 0.97
N THR A 235 -27.40 0.13 1.03
CA THR A 235 -27.07 0.93 2.21
C THR A 235 -28.37 1.45 2.80
N GLU A 236 -28.63 1.10 4.04
CA GLU A 236 -29.81 1.51 4.80
C GLU A 236 -29.62 2.91 5.40
N GLN A 237 -30.71 3.50 5.88
CA GLN A 237 -30.63 4.75 6.64
C GLN A 237 -29.75 4.56 7.87
N GLY A 238 -28.81 5.48 8.08
CA GLY A 238 -27.83 5.39 9.18
C GLY A 238 -26.52 4.68 8.83
N GLY A 239 -26.30 4.28 7.56
CA GLY A 239 -25.01 3.77 7.09
C GLY A 239 -24.79 2.28 7.33
N THR A 240 -25.86 1.50 7.52
CA THR A 240 -25.78 0.03 7.59
C THR A 240 -25.77 -0.56 6.18
N TYR A 241 -24.82 -1.44 5.89
CA TYR A 241 -24.67 -2.09 4.60
C TYR A 241 -25.19 -3.53 4.69
N VAL A 242 -26.17 -3.89 3.86
CA VAL A 242 -26.77 -5.25 3.86
C VAL A 242 -26.55 -5.94 2.52
N LEU A 243 -25.93 -7.12 2.53
CA LEU A 243 -25.79 -7.93 1.32
C LEU A 243 -27.17 -8.42 0.86
N ARG A 244 -27.49 -8.15 -0.41
CA ARG A 244 -28.79 -8.46 -1.02
C ARG A 244 -28.61 -9.61 -2.00
N ASP A 245 -28.94 -9.37 -3.26
CA ASP A 245 -28.88 -10.32 -4.34
C ASP A 245 -27.44 -10.73 -4.71
N GLY A 246 -26.43 -10.04 -4.19
CA GLY A 246 -25.02 -10.36 -4.47
C GLY A 246 -24.62 -11.81 -4.15
N VAL A 247 -25.26 -12.45 -3.17
CA VAL A 247 -25.01 -13.87 -2.85
C VAL A 247 -25.30 -14.80 -4.04
N LYS A 248 -26.20 -14.42 -4.94
CA LYS A 248 -26.53 -15.17 -6.18
C LYS A 248 -25.34 -15.22 -7.16
N LEU A 249 -24.37 -14.32 -7.02
CA LEU A 249 -23.16 -14.28 -7.84
C LEU A 249 -22.03 -15.12 -7.23
N MET A 250 -22.17 -15.54 -5.96
CA MET A 250 -21.11 -16.17 -5.17
C MET A 250 -21.25 -17.70 -5.12
N GLY A 251 -22.46 -18.22 -5.34
CA GLY A 251 -22.71 -19.67 -5.41
C GLY A 251 -24.13 -20.03 -5.02
N THR A 252 -24.29 -21.26 -4.51
CA THR A 252 -25.57 -21.71 -3.94
C THR A 252 -25.95 -20.84 -2.76
N TYR A 253 -27.23 -20.46 -2.69
CA TYR A 253 -27.80 -19.67 -1.61
C TYR A 253 -29.12 -20.30 -1.16
N TYR A 254 -29.58 -19.97 0.04
CA TYR A 254 -30.87 -20.36 0.57
C TYR A 254 -31.88 -19.24 0.35
N ASP A 255 -32.99 -19.55 -0.31
CA ASP A 255 -34.09 -18.63 -0.54
C ASP A 255 -35.11 -18.77 0.60
N LEU A 256 -35.29 -17.71 1.38
CA LEU A 256 -36.19 -17.71 2.55
C LEU A 256 -37.67 -17.75 2.17
N GLN A 257 -38.03 -17.33 0.95
CA GLN A 257 -39.41 -17.39 0.47
C GLN A 257 -39.74 -18.80 -0.04
N LEU A 258 -38.79 -19.43 -0.74
CA LEU A 258 -38.95 -20.80 -1.24
C LEU A 258 -38.62 -21.87 -0.19
N ASN A 259 -37.97 -21.48 0.91
CA ASN A 259 -37.50 -22.36 1.98
C ASN A 259 -36.63 -23.52 1.44
N GLN A 260 -35.68 -23.21 0.55
CA GLN A 260 -34.80 -24.19 -0.07
C GLN A 260 -33.48 -23.58 -0.57
N ALA A 261 -32.47 -24.43 -0.75
CA ALA A 261 -31.23 -24.07 -1.42
C ALA A 261 -31.43 -23.96 -2.95
N VAL A 262 -30.83 -22.95 -3.55
CA VAL A 262 -30.89 -22.64 -4.99
C VAL A 262 -29.46 -22.46 -5.50
N THR A 263 -29.09 -23.22 -6.53
CA THR A 263 -27.82 -23.03 -7.24
C THR A 263 -28.08 -22.24 -8.52
N PRO A 264 -27.50 -21.04 -8.68
CA PRO A 264 -27.61 -20.25 -9.91
C PRO A 264 -27.11 -21.06 -11.11
N LYS A 265 -27.84 -20.98 -12.24
CA LYS A 265 -27.33 -21.55 -13.49
C LYS A 265 -26.12 -20.73 -13.96
N PRO A 266 -25.05 -21.36 -14.48
CA PRO A 266 -23.95 -20.63 -15.10
C PRO A 266 -24.51 -19.69 -16.15
N ASN A 267 -24.08 -18.43 -16.12
CA ASN A 267 -24.49 -17.46 -17.14
C ASN A 267 -23.88 -17.95 -18.47
N PRO A 268 -24.67 -18.23 -19.52
CA PRO A 268 -24.16 -18.84 -20.76
C PRO A 268 -23.28 -17.89 -21.60
N SER A 269 -22.75 -16.82 -21.02
CA SER A 269 -22.08 -15.70 -21.71
C SER A 269 -20.73 -15.30 -21.13
N SER A 270 -20.15 -16.08 -20.21
CA SER A 270 -18.77 -15.90 -19.72
C SER A 270 -17.80 -16.81 -20.46
#